data_AF-A0A3N5YJI2-F1
#
_entry.id   AF-A0A3N5YJI2-F1
#
_cell.length_a   1.000
_cell.length_b   1.000
_cell.length_c   1.000
_cell.angle_alpha   90.00
_cell.angle_beta   90.00
_cell.angle_gamma   90.00
#
_symmetry.space_group_name_H-M   'P 1'
#
loop_
_entity.id
_entity.type
_entity.pdbx_description
1 polymer ?
#
loop_
_entity_poly.entity_id
_entity_poly.type
_entity_poly.pdbx_seq_one_letter_code
_entity_poly.pdbx_strand_id
1 'polypeptide(L)' 'MNIKVLGPGCPKCKQTEKIVKEAVAEAGVEATVEKVTDMLKI' A
#
# COMPACT_ATOMS: atom_id res chain seq x y z
N MET A 1 10.48 0.96 -6.18
CA MET A 1 9.59 -0.24 -6.12
C MET A 1 8.13 0.19 -6.18
N ASN A 2 7.24 -0.56 -6.84
CA ASN A 2 5.79 -0.29 -6.77
C ASN A 2 5.12 -1.31 -5.85
N ILE A 3 4.58 -0.85 -4.71
CA ILE A 3 3.88 -1.69 -3.74
C ILE A 3 2.39 -1.43 -3.89
N LYS A 4 1.64 -2.43 -4.34
CA LYS A 4 0.19 -2.33 -4.52
C LYS A 4 -0.53 -2.96 -3.33
N VAL A 5 -1.26 -2.16 -2.56
CA VAL A 5 -2.10 -2.64 -1.46
C VAL A 5 -3.46 -3.01 -2.04
N LEU A 6 -3.65 -4.30 -2.32
CA LEU A 6 -4.90 -4.86 -2.82
C LEU A 6 -5.86 -5.06 -1.65
N GLY A 7 -6.96 -4.30 -1.63
CA GLY A 7 -7.97 -4.49 -0.60
C GLY A 7 -9.23 -3.66 -0.81
N PRO A 8 -10.40 -4.15 -0.38
CA PRO A 8 -11.72 -3.55 -0.64
C PRO A 8 -11.96 -2.22 0.11
N GLY A 9 -10.93 -1.59 0.64
CA GLY A 9 -11.03 -0.32 1.36
C GLY A 9 -11.26 -0.43 2.87
N CYS A 10 -11.16 -1.63 3.42
CA CYS A 10 -11.33 -1.93 4.83
C CYS A 10 -10.39 -1.12 5.76
N PRO A 11 -10.74 -0.92 7.05
CA PRO A 11 -9.89 -0.17 7.98
C PRO A 11 -8.49 -0.80 8.15
N LYS A 12 -8.40 -2.14 8.16
CA LYS A 12 -7.12 -2.86 8.17
C LYS A 12 -6.26 -2.55 6.94
N CYS A 13 -6.90 -2.47 5.78
CA CYS A 13 -6.26 -2.17 4.49
C CYS A 13 -5.61 -0.77 4.50
N LYS A 14 -6.29 0.22 5.11
CA LYS A 14 -5.75 1.58 5.31
C LYS A 14 -4.58 1.59 6.30
N GLN A 15 -4.69 0.81 7.37
CA GLN A 15 -3.62 0.68 8.37
C GLN A 15 -2.37 0.06 7.75
N THR A 16 -2.52 -0.98 6.91
CA THR A 16 -1.41 -1.60 6.19
C THR A 16 -0.72 -0.61 5.25
N GLU A 17 -1.47 0.19 4.47
CA GLU A 17 -0.87 1.23 3.61
C GLU A 17 0.01 2.20 4.41
N LYS A 18 -0.47 2.62 5.59
CA LYS A 18 0.26 3.53 6.47
C LYS A 18 1.55 2.89 7.01
N ILE A 19 1.44 1.68 7.56
CA ILE A 19 2.60 0.92 8.09
C ILE A 19 3.63 0.68 6.99
N VAL A 20 3.17 0.32 5.79
CA VAL A 20 4.07 0.10 4.65
C VAL A 20 4.80 1.41 4.31
N LYS A 21 4.10 2.54 4.18
CA LYS A 21 4.74 3.85 3.92
C LYS A 21 5.78 4.22 4.97
N GLU A 22 5.46 4.02 6.25
CA GLU A 22 6.38 4.26 7.37
C GLU A 22 7.62 3.34 7.26
N ALA A 23 7.42 2.05 7.04
CA ALA A 23 8.50 1.08 6.89
C ALA A 23 9.39 1.35 5.67
N VAL A 24 8.83 1.81 4.55
CA VAL A 24 9.63 2.14 3.36
C VAL A 24 10.48 3.40 3.61
N ALA A 25 9.91 4.41 4.29
CA ALA A 25 10.62 5.61 4.68
C ALA A 25 11.74 5.31 5.68
N GLU A 26 11.49 4.46 6.67
CA GLU A 26 12.50 4.00 7.63
C GLU A 26 13.59 3.16 6.98
N ALA A 27 13.24 2.33 5.99
CA ALA A 27 14.20 1.54 5.22
C ALA A 27 15.04 2.38 4.25
N GLY A 28 14.72 3.66 4.05
CA GLY A 28 15.41 4.54 3.09
C GLY A 28 15.22 4.10 1.63
N VAL A 29 14.13 3.39 1.34
CA VAL A 29 13.84 2.87 -0.01
C VAL A 29 12.81 3.77 -0.68
N GLU A 30 13.05 4.14 -1.93
CA GLU A 30 12.01 4.78 -2.74
C GLU A 30 11.02 3.72 -3.26
N ALA A 31 9.89 3.60 -2.55
CA ALA A 31 8.76 2.80 -3.02
C ALA A 31 7.47 3.62 -3.10
N THR A 32 6.75 3.42 -4.20
CA THR A 32 5.46 4.05 -4.47
C THR A 32 4.38 3.09 -3.98
N VAL A 33 3.67 3.48 -2.92
CA VAL A 33 2.61 2.67 -2.30
C VAL A 33 1.27 3.11 -2.87
N GLU A 34 0.64 2.24 -3.68
CA GLU A 34 -0.61 2.53 -4.37
C GLU A 34 -1.70 1.57 -3.89
N LYS A 35 -2.82 2.12 -3.41
CA LYS A 35 -3.94 1.31 -2.94
C LYS A 35 -4.85 0.98 -4.11
N VAL A 36 -4.93 -0.31 -4.44
CA VAL A 36 -5.80 -0.81 -5.50
C VAL A 36 -7.04 -1.42 -4.86
N THR A 37 -8.14 -0.67 -4.93
CA THR A 37 -9.46 -1.10 -4.44
C THR A 37 -10.23 -1.90 -5.49
N ASP A 38 -10.01 -1.59 -6.76
CA ASP A 38 -10.58 -2.32 -7.89
C ASP A 38 -9.68 -3.48 -8.29
N MET A 39 -9.86 -4.62 -7.64
CA MET A 39 -9.24 -5.90 -8.07
C MET A 39 -9.79 -6.38 -9.43
N LEU A 40 -10.85 -5.73 -9.94
CA LEU A 40 -11.55 -6.05 -11.19
C LEU A 40 -10.96 -5.36 -12.44
N LYS A 41 -9.93 -4.50 -12.30
CA LYS A 41 -9.14 -4.02 -13.43
C LYS A 41 -7.84 -4.82 -13.51
N ILE A 42 -7.92 -6.01 -14.10
CA ILE A 42 -6.75 -6.71 -14.65
C ILE A 42 -7.08 -7.18 -16.07
#